data_AF-M4RV64-F1
#
_entry.id   AF-M4RV64-F1
#
_cell.length_a   1.000
_cell.length_b   1.000
_cell.length_c   1.000
_cell.angle_alpha   90.00
_cell.angle_beta   90.00
_cell.angle_gamma   90.00
#
_symmetry.space_group_name_H-M   'P 1'
#
loop_
_entity.id
_entity.type
_entity.pdbx_description
1 polymer ?
#
loop_
_entity_poly.entity_id
_entity_poly.type
_entity_poly.pdbx_seq_one_letter_code
_entity_poly.pdbx_strand_id
1 'polypeptide(L)' 'MPFDSQLQSNAKKNNIDVAWAFAIVRRESSFMPDAASHAGALGLMQVMPGTARYLAKKKSEKIAY' A
#
# COMPACT_ATOMS: atom_id res chain seq x y z
N MET A 1 -16.67 1.92 -0.55
CA MET A 1 -15.62 2.63 0.22
C MET A 1 -14.66 3.32 -0.75
N PRO A 2 -13.92 4.37 -0.34
CA PRO A 2 -12.85 4.94 -1.17
C PRO A 2 -11.84 3.87 -1.59
N PHE A 3 -11.31 3.96 -2.82
CA PHE A 3 -10.29 3.06 -3.38
C PHE A 3 -10.65 1.57 -3.42
N ASP A 4 -11.95 1.23 -3.32
CA ASP A 4 -12.42 -0.14 -3.16
C ASP A 4 -11.96 -1.10 -4.26
N SER A 5 -12.11 -0.70 -5.53
CA SER A 5 -11.67 -1.51 -6.68
C SER A 5 -10.16 -1.77 -6.68
N GLN A 6 -9.36 -0.76 -6.31
CA GLN A 6 -7.90 -0.86 -6.26
C GLN A 6 -7.45 -1.72 -5.07
N LEU A 7 -8.03 -1.54 -3.88
CA LEU A 7 -7.73 -2.37 -2.72
C LEU A 7 -8.10 -3.83 -2.98
N GLN A 8 -9.30 -4.10 -3.48
CA GLN A 8 -9.73 -5.46 -3.80
C GLN A 8 -8.82 -6.12 -4.85
N SER A 9 -8.51 -5.41 -5.93
CA SER A 9 -7.63 -5.95 -6.99
C SER A 9 -6.24 -6.27 -6.45
N ASN A 10 -5.63 -5.36 -5.68
CA ASN A 10 -4.28 -5.55 -5.15
C ASN A 10 -4.23 -6.59 -4.02
N ALA A 11 -5.23 -6.64 -3.14
CA ALA A 11 -5.33 -7.66 -2.09
C ALA A 11 -5.42 -9.06 -2.71
N LYS A 12 -6.32 -9.26 -3.69
CA LYS A 12 -6.46 -10.52 -4.42
C LYS A 12 -5.16 -10.93 -5.13
N LYS A 13 -4.50 -9.99 -5.83
CA LYS A 13 -3.21 -10.25 -6.51
C LYS A 13 -2.11 -10.73 -5.58
N ASN A 14 -2.15 -10.32 -4.31
CA ASN A 14 -1.14 -10.68 -3.31
C ASN A 14 -1.61 -11.76 -2.34
N ASN A 15 -2.77 -12.39 -2.58
CA ASN A 15 -3.40 -13.37 -1.68
C ASN A 15 -3.58 -12.85 -0.25
N ILE A 16 -4.00 -11.59 -0.13
CA ILE A 16 -4.29 -10.92 1.13
C ILE A 16 -5.81 -10.83 1.31
N ASP A 17 -6.28 -11.05 2.54
CA ASP A 17 -7.69 -10.83 2.88
C ASP A 17 -8.07 -9.35 2.66
N VAL A 18 -9.17 -9.14 1.93
CA VAL A 18 -9.61 -7.81 1.54
C VAL A 18 -9.98 -6.98 2.77
N ALA A 19 -10.72 -7.56 3.73
CA ALA A 19 -11.14 -6.85 4.93
C ALA A 19 -9.94 -6.42 5.78
N TRP A 20 -8.89 -7.25 5.83
CA TRP A 20 -7.63 -6.90 6.48
C TRP A 20 -6.90 -5.74 5.80
N ALA A 21 -6.83 -5.73 4.46
CA ALA A 21 -6.25 -4.60 3.72
C ALA A 21 -7.00 -3.28 4.00
N PHE A 22 -8.33 -3.31 4.07
CA PHE A 22 -9.15 -2.17 4.48
C PHE A 22 -8.87 -1.72 5.92
N ALA A 23 -8.74 -2.67 6.85
CA ALA A 23 -8.46 -2.37 8.24
C ALA A 23 -7.12 -1.64 8.42
N ILE A 24 -6.08 -2.09 7.68
CA ILE A 24 -4.78 -1.42 7.67
C ILE A 24 -4.89 -0.01 7.09
N VAL A 25 -5.47 0.17 5.90
CA VAL A 25 -5.61 1.52 5.31
C VAL A 25 -6.38 2.48 6.22
N ARG A 26 -7.46 2.00 6.86
CA ARG A 26 -8.21 2.79 7.83
C ARG A 26 -7.34 3.22 9.01
N ARG A 27 -6.51 2.31 9.55
CA ARG A 27 -5.64 2.60 10.68
C ARG A 27 -4.52 3.58 10.31
N GLU A 28 -3.93 3.43 9.14
CA GLU A 28 -2.75 4.19 8.71
C GLU A 28 -3.09 5.61 8.25
N SER A 29 -4.18 5.78 7.50
CA SER A 29 -4.49 7.07 6.86
C SER A 29 -5.94 7.50 6.96
N SER A 30 -6.83 6.67 7.51
CA SER A 30 -8.28 6.88 7.39
C SER A 30 -8.72 7.11 5.93
N PHE A 31 -8.07 6.43 4.97
CA PHE A 31 -8.30 6.55 3.53
C PHE A 31 -7.88 7.89 2.89
N MET A 32 -7.02 8.67 3.54
CA MET A 32 -6.45 9.90 2.97
C MET A 32 -5.26 9.56 2.04
N PRO A 33 -5.38 9.75 0.71
CA PRO A 33 -4.34 9.36 -0.24
C PRO A 33 -3.09 10.25 -0.19
N ASP A 34 -3.22 11.46 0.35
CA ASP A 34 -2.20 12.49 0.52
C ASP A 34 -1.64 12.55 1.95
N ALA A 35 -2.01 11.60 2.81
CA ALA A 35 -1.52 11.54 4.19
C ALA A 35 0.01 11.46 4.25
N ALA A 36 0.60 12.31 5.08
CA ALA A 36 2.03 12.31 5.39
C ALA A 36 2.23 12.35 6.90
N SER A 37 3.03 11.42 7.43
CA SER A 37 3.41 11.43 8.84
C SER A 37 4.62 12.32 9.10
N HIS A 38 4.80 12.71 10.36
CA HIS A 38 5.98 13.46 10.81
C HIS A 38 7.31 12.73 10.52
N ALA A 39 7.31 11.40 10.54
CA ALA A 39 8.47 10.57 10.24
C ALA A 39 8.73 10.40 8.73
N GLY A 40 7.83 10.87 7.86
CA GLY A 40 7.98 10.83 6.41
C GLY A 40 7.32 9.63 5.72
N ALA A 41 6.44 8.90 6.39
CA ALA A 41 5.60 7.87 5.76
C ALA A 41 4.49 8.51 4.91
N LEU A 42 4.14 7.90 3.78
CA LEU A 42 3.27 8.51 2.76
C LEU A 42 2.09 7.62 2.32
N GLY A 43 0.98 8.28 2.03
CA GLY A 43 -0.18 7.74 1.34
C GLY A 43 -1.06 6.80 2.16
N LEU A 44 -1.91 6.05 1.46
CA LEU A 44 -2.99 5.23 2.04
C LEU A 44 -2.53 4.22 3.11
N MET A 45 -1.35 3.63 2.91
CA MET A 45 -0.78 2.61 3.79
C MET A 45 0.45 3.10 4.56
N GLN A 46 0.70 4.42 4.59
CA GLN A 46 1.83 5.04 5.28
C GLN A 46 3.16 4.29 5.01
N VAL A 47 3.51 4.14 3.73
CA VAL A 47 4.75 3.45 3.34
C VAL A 47 5.92 4.44 3.39
N MET A 48 7.02 4.03 4.02
CA MET A 48 8.25 4.82 4.02
C MET A 48 8.88 4.87 2.61
N PRO A 49 9.41 6.03 2.17
CA PRO A 49 10.05 6.16 0.86
C PRO A 49 11.19 5.15 0.62
N GLY A 50 11.96 4.84 1.66
CA GLY A 50 13.02 3.81 1.59
C GLY A 50 12.45 2.42 1.28
N THR A 51 11.38 2.03 1.98
CA THR A 51 10.65 0.77 1.74
C THR A 51 10.05 0.72 0.35
N ALA A 52 9.44 1.81 -0.12
CA ALA A 52 8.88 1.89 -1.48
C ALA A 52 9.94 1.66 -2.56
N ARG A 53 11.12 2.32 -2.43
CA ARG A 53 12.25 2.13 -3.36
C ARG A 53 12.76 0.69 -3.36
N TYR A 54 12.92 0.09 -2.18
CA TYR A 54 13.34 -1.31 -2.05
C TYR A 54 12.35 -2.27 -2.75
N LEU A 55 11.05 -2.12 -2.50
CA LEU A 55 10.01 -2.95 -3.12
C LEU A 55 9.96 -2.77 -4.64
N ALA A 56 10.12 -1.53 -5.13
CA ALA A 56 10.16 -1.25 -6.56
C ALA A 56 11.33 -1.96 -7.25
N LYS A 57 12.54 -1.90 -6.66
CA LYS A 57 13.72 -2.61 -7.16
C LYS A 57 13.48 -4.12 -7.21
N LYS A 58 13.02 -4.71 -6.11
CA LYS A 58 12.73 -6.15 -6.01
C LYS A 58 11.68 -6.61 -7.03
N LYS A 59 10.66 -5.78 -7.29
CA LYS A 59 9.63 -6.07 -8.30
C LYS A 59 10.20 -6.04 -9.71
N SER A 60 11.08 -5.09 -10.02
CA SER A 60 11.76 -5.01 -11.31
C SER A 60 12.63 -6.24 -11.58
N GLU A 61 13.36 -6.71 -10.57
CA GLU A 61 14.19 -7.93 -10.69
C GLU A 61 13.34 -9.16 -10.98
N LYS A 62 12.16 -9.30 -10.35
CA LYS A 62 11.24 -10.42 -10.60
C LYS A 62 10.66 -10.45 -12.03
N ILE A 63 10.61 -9.31 -12.73
CA ILE A 63 10.09 -9.20 -14.11
C ILE A 63 11.19 -9.49 -15.15
N ALA A 64 12.46 -9.42 -14.75
CA ALA A 64 13.61 -9.59 -15.64
C ALA A 64 14.02 -11.05 -15.89
N TYR A 65 13.27 -12.03 -15.36
CA TYR A 65 13.50 -13.47 -15.52
C TYR A 65 12.26 -14.16 -16.09
#